data_AF-A0A956AK56-F1
#
_entry.id   AF-A0A956AK56-F1
#
_cell.length_a   1.000
_cell.length_b   1.000
_cell.length_c   1.000
_cell.angle_alpha   90.00
_cell.angle_beta   90.00
_cell.angle_gamma   90.00
#
_symmetry.space_group_name_H-M   'P 1'
#
loop_
_entity.id
_entity.type
_entity.pdbx_description
1 polymer ?
#
loop_
_entity_poly.entity_id
_entity_poly.type
_entity_poly.pdbx_seq_one_letter_code
_entity_poly.pdbx_strand_id
1 'polypeptide(L)'
;MSSRAVLAGLVAAAILLSVSLAWRGVERVRREREAAALVQKADARLGAGLLEAPALDRLQASTARAALSQALELGVSDDQRTHVEGELDYARAIEALEEGDLPKAETALDSARARLGWTARLRVLAGTLAWRRTDLAEATLHANAALSLAPDDPRALLLSGALALARGEPKAALAALEGLARRVPKSGYVADRLGRAREATGDLEGAEAAYRDAVRLNERDLEAWIDLGRALRAAHQPELSKTAFSTALAAAHTPGEEAQARLGRGLAAMDLGLADAAAADFQRAADLAPNDPAPALALGDLYLRARRIDEALVYYREATDRDGQDPTAWLKLGNALVADAALDDAVRAFDKALALAPDLAAAHNGRGAALMHAGHPDAARKAFERAAALDPTDANPWLNLGLLDEAAHDEAAAREDWRAALARDPGSEVARAKLDAPAAR
;
A
#
# COMPACT_ATOMS: atom_id res chain seq x y z
N MET A 1 37.48 82.31 0.63
CA MET A 1 37.31 81.36 -0.49
C MET A 1 36.54 82.06 -1.59
N SER A 2 37.00 82.02 -2.84
CA SER A 2 36.29 82.67 -3.96
C SER A 2 34.97 81.92 -4.24
N SER A 3 33.89 82.63 -4.59
CA SER A 3 32.59 82.01 -4.90
C SER A 3 32.67 80.89 -5.96
N ARG A 4 33.69 80.93 -6.83
CA ARG A 4 34.00 79.87 -7.81
C ARG A 4 34.44 78.54 -7.17
N ALA A 5 35.21 78.57 -6.08
CA ALA A 5 35.66 77.37 -5.38
C ALA A 5 34.51 76.67 -4.64
N VAL A 6 33.59 77.45 -4.07
CA VAL A 6 32.36 76.93 -3.43
C VAL A 6 31.43 76.31 -4.48
N LEU A 7 31.25 76.98 -5.63
CA LEU A 7 30.45 76.47 -6.74
C LEU A 7 31.02 75.16 -7.32
N ALA A 8 32.35 75.09 -7.50
CA ALA A 8 33.03 73.88 -7.98
C ALA A 8 32.87 72.70 -7.00
N GLY A 9 32.94 72.96 -5.69
CA GLY A 9 32.69 71.95 -4.66
C GLY A 9 31.25 71.42 -4.65
N LEU A 10 30.26 72.30 -4.83
CA LEU A 10 28.84 71.92 -4.93
C LEU A 10 28.55 71.09 -6.18
N VAL A 11 29.15 71.44 -7.33
CA VAL A 11 29.01 70.67 -8.58
C VAL A 11 29.66 69.29 -8.45
N ALA A 12 30.85 69.19 -7.86
CA ALA A 12 31.50 67.91 -7.62
C ALA A 12 30.69 67.01 -6.67
N ALA A 13 30.12 67.59 -5.60
CA ALA A 13 29.24 66.87 -4.68
C ALA A 13 27.95 66.38 -5.37
N ALA A 14 27.34 67.20 -6.23
CA ALA A 14 26.17 66.82 -7.00
C ALA A 14 26.48 65.68 -8.00
N ILE A 15 27.65 65.73 -8.66
CA ILE A 15 28.12 64.66 -9.56
C ILE A 15 28.34 63.37 -8.76
N LEU A 16 29.05 63.41 -7.64
CA LEU A 16 29.28 62.22 -6.79
C LEU A 16 27.96 61.64 -6.25
N LEU A 17 27.01 62.49 -5.87
CA LEU A 17 25.68 62.06 -5.44
C LEU A 17 24.91 61.39 -6.60
N SER A 18 24.95 61.98 -7.79
CA SER A 18 24.29 61.42 -8.98
C SER A 18 24.90 60.10 -9.45
N VAL A 19 26.23 59.95 -9.40
CA VAL A 19 26.93 58.68 -9.67
C VAL A 19 26.61 57.63 -8.60
N SER A 20 26.55 58.03 -7.31
CA SER A 20 26.14 57.13 -6.22
C SER A 20 24.70 56.64 -6.39
N LEU A 21 23.77 57.54 -6.78
CA LEU A 21 22.37 57.18 -7.06
C LEU A 21 22.23 56.28 -8.29
N ALA A 22 22.96 56.57 -9.37
CA ALA A 22 22.98 55.73 -10.57
C ALA A 22 23.56 54.33 -10.27
N TRP A 23 24.66 54.25 -9.51
CA TRP A 23 25.27 52.99 -9.11
C TRP A 23 24.36 52.18 -8.18
N ARG A 24 23.68 52.82 -7.21
CA ARG A 24 22.63 52.18 -6.39
C ARG A 24 21.49 51.66 -7.25
N GLY A 25 21.10 52.37 -8.30
CA GLY A 25 20.08 51.92 -9.26
C GLY A 25 20.51 50.68 -10.03
N VAL A 26 21.74 50.65 -10.54
CA VAL A 26 22.31 49.47 -11.26
C VAL A 26 22.43 48.27 -10.33
N GLU A 27 22.95 48.48 -9.12
CA GLU A 27 23.11 47.42 -8.11
C GLU A 27 21.76 46.86 -7.66
N ARG A 28 20.73 47.72 -7.51
CA ARG A 28 19.36 47.30 -7.22
C ARG A 28 18.79 46.40 -8.34
N VAL A 29 18.89 46.82 -9.59
CA VAL A 29 18.39 46.03 -10.75
C VAL A 29 19.11 44.69 -10.85
N ARG A 30 20.42 44.66 -10.57
CA ARG A 30 21.21 43.43 -10.52
C ARG A 30 20.68 42.47 -9.44
N ARG A 31 20.51 42.96 -8.21
CA ARG A 31 20.00 42.15 -7.08
C ARG A 31 18.59 41.65 -7.32
N GLU A 32 17.71 42.47 -7.89
CA GLU A 32 16.34 42.07 -8.27
C GLU A 32 16.36 40.94 -9.32
N ARG A 33 17.27 40.99 -10.31
CA ARG A 33 17.45 39.89 -11.28
C ARG A 33 17.99 38.61 -10.64
N GLU A 34 18.97 38.73 -9.75
CA GLU A 34 19.52 37.60 -9.01
C GLU A 34 18.45 36.96 -8.11
N ALA A 35 17.64 37.76 -7.42
CA ALA A 35 16.49 37.29 -6.63
C ALA A 35 15.45 36.59 -7.49
N ALA A 36 15.09 37.14 -8.66
CA ALA A 36 14.14 36.50 -9.58
C ALA A 36 14.64 35.14 -10.09
N ALA A 37 15.94 35.01 -10.38
CA ALA A 37 16.53 33.74 -10.78
C ALA A 37 16.48 32.69 -9.65
N LEU A 38 16.68 33.10 -8.40
CA LEU A 38 16.55 32.23 -7.23
C LEU A 38 15.11 31.75 -7.03
N VAL A 39 14.12 32.64 -7.18
CA VAL A 39 12.69 32.28 -7.11
C VAL A 39 12.34 31.26 -8.19
N GLN A 40 12.74 31.52 -9.45
CA GLN A 40 12.49 30.59 -10.55
C GLN A 40 13.12 29.20 -10.29
N LYS A 41 14.33 29.17 -9.72
CA LYS A 41 15.01 27.93 -9.35
C LYS A 41 14.29 27.22 -8.21
N ALA A 42 13.77 27.95 -7.22
CA ALA A 42 12.99 27.38 -6.13
C ALA A 42 11.67 26.79 -6.62
N ASP A 43 10.93 27.51 -7.47
CA ASP A 43 9.69 27.01 -8.08
C ASP A 43 9.93 25.75 -8.90
N ALA A 44 11.00 25.72 -9.70
CA ALA A 44 11.37 24.52 -10.46
C ALA A 44 11.64 23.31 -9.55
N ARG A 45 12.26 23.52 -8.38
CA ARG A 45 12.52 22.46 -7.40
C ARG A 45 11.24 22.02 -6.68
N LEU A 46 10.40 22.96 -6.29
CA LEU A 46 9.11 22.67 -5.65
C LEU A 46 8.15 21.96 -6.61
N GLY A 47 8.28 22.21 -7.91
CA GLY A 47 7.55 21.50 -8.97
C GLY A 47 8.20 20.17 -9.42
N ALA A 48 9.50 19.98 -9.23
CA ALA A 48 10.19 18.73 -9.52
C ALA A 48 9.86 17.68 -8.44
N GLY A 49 9.44 16.48 -8.83
CA GLY A 49 9.31 15.38 -7.86
C GLY A 49 8.17 14.41 -8.15
N LEU A 50 8.27 13.70 -9.26
CA LEU A 50 7.49 12.48 -9.53
C LEU A 50 8.33 11.39 -10.19
N LEU A 51 9.40 11.77 -10.90
CA LEU A 51 10.21 10.83 -11.67
C LEU A 51 11.17 10.02 -10.80
N GLU A 52 11.58 10.52 -9.63
CA GLU A 52 12.64 9.89 -8.81
C GLU A 52 12.25 9.64 -7.35
N ALA A 53 11.27 10.37 -6.80
CA ALA A 53 10.76 10.14 -5.45
C ALA A 53 9.25 10.47 -5.40
N PRO A 54 8.39 9.58 -4.90
CA PRO A 54 6.95 9.79 -4.83
C PRO A 54 6.50 10.73 -3.69
N ALA A 55 7.41 11.06 -2.77
CA ALA A 55 7.17 12.02 -1.70
C ALA A 55 7.60 13.44 -2.13
N LEU A 56 7.03 14.45 -1.48
CA LEU A 56 7.50 15.83 -1.59
C LEU A 56 8.93 15.86 -1.04
N ASP A 57 9.93 15.80 -1.93
CA ASP A 57 11.33 15.60 -1.55
C ASP A 57 11.81 16.71 -0.60
N ARG A 58 12.11 16.33 0.65
CA ARG A 58 12.64 17.23 1.69
C ARG A 58 13.91 17.94 1.22
N LEU A 59 14.74 17.31 0.41
CA LEU A 59 15.93 17.93 -0.15
C LEU A 59 15.56 19.01 -1.17
N GLN A 60 14.59 18.77 -2.05
CA GLN A 60 14.10 19.81 -2.97
C GLN A 60 13.44 20.95 -2.20
N ALA A 61 12.63 20.64 -1.18
CA ALA A 61 11.98 21.65 -0.36
C ALA A 61 12.99 22.50 0.43
N SER A 62 13.98 21.88 1.08
CA SER A 62 15.02 22.61 1.82
C SER A 62 15.91 23.47 0.92
N THR A 63 16.27 22.95 -0.25
CA THR A 63 17.06 23.71 -1.23
C THR A 63 16.25 24.81 -1.91
N ALA A 64 14.94 24.64 -2.08
CA ALA A 64 14.02 25.70 -2.52
C ALA A 64 13.87 26.77 -1.44
N ARG A 65 13.66 26.36 -0.17
CA ARG A 65 13.55 27.26 0.98
C ARG A 65 14.80 28.14 1.12
N ALA A 66 15.99 27.57 1.01
CA ALA A 66 17.25 28.30 1.04
C ALA A 66 17.33 29.36 -0.08
N ALA A 67 16.92 29.01 -1.30
CA ALA A 67 16.91 29.93 -2.44
C ALA A 67 15.88 31.06 -2.25
N LEU A 68 14.69 30.76 -1.71
CA LEU A 68 13.64 31.75 -1.42
C LEU A 68 14.06 32.71 -0.31
N SER A 69 14.67 32.19 0.77
CA SER A 69 15.27 33.03 1.84
C SER A 69 16.32 33.98 1.28
N GLN A 70 17.23 33.48 0.43
CA GLN A 70 18.25 34.32 -0.19
C GLN A 70 17.66 35.36 -1.15
N ALA A 71 16.59 35.02 -1.88
CA ALA A 71 15.89 35.98 -2.73
C ALA A 71 15.29 37.14 -1.92
N LEU A 72 14.68 36.84 -0.76
CA LEU A 72 14.17 37.87 0.16
C LEU A 72 15.27 38.80 0.68
N GLU A 73 16.45 38.24 1.02
CA GLU A 73 17.62 39.02 1.48
C GLU A 73 18.19 39.93 0.39
N LEU A 74 18.21 39.49 -0.87
CA LEU A 74 18.68 40.28 -2.02
C LEU A 74 17.72 41.44 -2.36
N GLY A 75 16.45 41.35 -1.92
CA GLY A 75 15.42 42.34 -2.16
C GLY A 75 14.59 41.98 -3.39
N VAL A 76 13.47 41.30 -3.15
CA VAL A 76 12.40 41.11 -4.14
C VAL A 76 11.51 42.35 -4.20
N SER A 77 10.87 42.57 -5.36
CA SER A 77 9.86 43.61 -5.51
C SER A 77 8.70 43.40 -4.52
N ASP A 78 8.05 44.49 -4.10
CA ASP A 78 6.94 44.40 -3.13
C ASP A 78 5.78 43.53 -3.69
N ASP A 79 5.54 43.58 -5.00
CA ASP A 79 4.54 42.74 -5.69
C ASP A 79 4.88 41.23 -5.63
N GLN A 80 6.17 40.88 -5.60
CA GLN A 80 6.63 39.49 -5.53
C GLN A 80 6.79 38.98 -4.10
N ARG A 81 6.93 39.88 -3.11
CA ARG A 81 7.25 39.49 -1.73
C ARG A 81 6.23 38.51 -1.15
N THR A 82 4.94 38.80 -1.28
CA THR A 82 3.87 37.93 -0.75
C THR A 82 3.89 36.54 -1.40
N HIS A 83 4.18 36.47 -2.70
CA HIS A 83 4.29 35.19 -3.40
C HIS A 83 5.50 34.39 -2.90
N VAL A 84 6.67 35.02 -2.81
CA VAL A 84 7.92 34.37 -2.34
C VAL A 84 7.79 33.89 -0.89
N GLU A 85 7.17 34.69 -0.01
CA GLU A 85 6.86 34.29 1.37
C GLU A 85 5.89 33.11 1.41
N GLY A 86 4.88 33.09 0.54
CA GLY A 86 3.94 31.97 0.43
C GLY A 86 4.60 30.68 -0.01
N GLU A 87 5.50 30.73 -1.01
CA GLU A 87 6.28 29.57 -1.44
C GLU A 87 7.27 29.10 -0.38
N LEU A 88 7.81 30.03 0.41
CA LEU A 88 8.67 29.70 1.54
C LEU A 88 7.88 28.93 2.61
N ASP A 89 6.66 29.34 2.91
CA ASP A 89 5.75 28.64 3.82
C ASP A 89 5.33 27.26 3.26
N TYR A 90 5.10 27.15 1.96
CA TYR A 90 4.87 25.86 1.29
C TYR A 90 6.06 24.91 1.45
N ALA A 91 7.29 25.39 1.22
CA ALA A 91 8.50 24.60 1.39
C ALA A 91 8.70 24.14 2.85
N ARG A 92 8.41 25.01 3.83
CA ARG A 92 8.42 24.65 5.27
C ARG A 92 7.38 23.60 5.61
N ALA A 93 6.20 23.67 5.00
CA ALA A 93 5.14 22.69 5.22
C ALA A 93 5.56 21.30 4.71
N ILE A 94 6.25 21.22 3.58
CA ILE A 94 6.86 19.98 3.08
C ILE A 94 7.91 19.45 4.06
N GLU A 95 8.86 20.30 4.49
CA GLU A 95 9.90 19.89 5.44
C GLU A 95 9.30 19.34 6.74
N ALA A 96 8.29 20.00 7.29
CA ALA A 96 7.61 19.56 8.51
C ALA A 96 6.83 18.25 8.31
N LEU A 97 6.18 18.07 7.16
CA LEU A 97 5.49 16.82 6.81
C LEU A 97 6.48 15.65 6.76
N GLU A 98 7.63 15.83 6.12
CA GLU A 98 8.69 14.82 6.02
C GLU A 98 9.42 14.59 7.35
N GLU A 99 9.39 15.56 8.26
CA GLU A 99 9.80 15.40 9.67
C GLU A 99 8.76 14.63 10.51
N GLY A 100 7.56 14.40 9.99
CA GLY A 100 6.44 13.79 10.72
C GLY A 100 5.72 14.76 11.67
N ASP A 101 6.07 16.04 11.65
CA ASP A 101 5.44 17.09 12.48
C ASP A 101 4.20 17.64 11.76
N LEU A 102 3.11 16.87 11.82
CA LEU A 102 1.85 17.20 11.15
C LEU A 102 1.29 18.58 11.59
N PRO A 103 1.26 18.94 12.90
CA PRO A 103 0.77 20.26 13.32
C PRO A 103 1.58 21.43 12.76
N LYS A 104 2.91 21.30 12.71
CA LYS A 104 3.78 22.32 12.11
C LYS A 104 3.57 22.40 10.60
N ALA A 105 3.39 21.27 9.93
CA ALA A 105 3.10 21.22 8.50
C ALA A 105 1.77 21.91 8.17
N GLU A 106 0.72 21.66 8.96
CA GLU A 106 -0.59 22.31 8.81
C GLU A 106 -0.51 23.82 9.03
N THR A 107 0.19 24.26 10.08
CA THR A 107 0.38 25.69 10.36
C THR A 107 1.09 26.40 9.20
N ALA A 108 2.14 25.78 8.65
CA ALA A 108 2.87 26.32 7.51
C ALA A 108 2.01 26.30 6.22
N LEU A 109 1.23 25.25 5.99
CA LEU A 109 0.28 25.17 4.87
C LEU A 109 -0.77 26.28 4.96
N ASP A 110 -1.32 26.56 6.13
CA ASP A 110 -2.30 27.63 6.33
C ASP A 110 -1.70 29.01 6.07
N SER A 111 -0.45 29.24 6.50
CA SER A 111 0.28 30.47 6.18
C SER A 111 0.50 30.62 4.67
N ALA A 112 0.93 29.54 4.00
CA ALA A 112 1.11 29.53 2.55
C ALA A 112 -0.21 29.82 1.81
N ARG A 113 -1.29 29.16 2.22
CA ARG A 113 -2.65 29.37 1.67
C ARG A 113 -3.16 30.79 1.89
N ALA A 114 -2.89 31.40 3.05
CA ALA A 114 -3.30 32.77 3.32
C ALA A 114 -2.62 33.78 2.37
N ARG A 115 -1.42 33.48 1.88
CA ARG A 115 -0.65 34.33 0.95
C ARG A 115 -0.94 34.04 -0.52
N LEU A 116 -1.09 32.77 -0.88
CA LEU A 116 -1.18 32.31 -2.26
C LEU A 116 -2.60 31.98 -2.72
N GLY A 117 -3.55 31.84 -1.79
CA GLY A 117 -4.81 31.16 -2.04
C GLY A 117 -4.63 29.66 -2.26
N TRP A 118 -5.71 28.97 -2.63
CA TRP A 118 -5.62 27.55 -2.98
C TRP A 118 -5.03 27.37 -4.37
N THR A 119 -3.86 26.72 -4.44
CA THR A 119 -3.24 26.24 -5.68
C THR A 119 -3.34 24.72 -5.76
N ALA A 120 -3.14 24.13 -6.95
CA ALA A 120 -3.12 22.68 -7.11
C ALA A 120 -2.06 22.02 -6.19
N ARG A 121 -0.84 22.58 -6.11
CA ARG A 121 0.23 22.07 -5.23
C ARG A 121 -0.10 22.14 -3.74
N LEU A 122 -0.78 23.20 -3.29
CA LEU A 122 -1.25 23.32 -1.91
C LEU A 122 -2.38 22.33 -1.61
N ARG A 123 -3.28 22.10 -2.58
CA ARG A 123 -4.33 21.09 -2.46
C ARG A 123 -3.74 19.69 -2.37
N VAL A 124 -2.74 19.35 -3.19
CA VAL A 124 -2.02 18.07 -3.09
C VAL A 124 -1.40 17.91 -1.69
N LEU A 125 -0.68 18.91 -1.19
CA LEU A 125 -0.07 18.85 0.14
C LEU A 125 -1.12 18.67 1.26
N ALA A 126 -2.22 19.43 1.20
CA ALA A 126 -3.34 19.28 2.14
C ALA A 126 -3.94 17.87 2.10
N GLY A 127 -4.12 17.31 0.90
CA GLY A 127 -4.62 15.95 0.74
C GLY A 127 -3.65 14.89 1.27
N THR A 128 -2.35 15.08 1.08
CA THR A 128 -1.32 14.21 1.67
C THR A 128 -1.32 14.27 3.20
N LEU A 129 -1.46 15.48 3.79
CA LEU A 129 -1.56 15.66 5.24
C LEU A 129 -2.81 14.95 5.81
N ALA A 130 -3.97 15.14 5.19
CA ALA A 130 -5.20 14.46 5.57
C ALA A 130 -5.05 12.93 5.48
N TRP A 131 -4.40 12.42 4.42
CA TRP A 131 -4.14 10.99 4.30
C TRP A 131 -3.21 10.47 5.42
N ARG A 132 -2.17 11.22 5.80
CA ARG A 132 -1.31 10.89 6.95
C ARG A 132 -2.06 10.89 8.28
N ARG A 133 -3.09 11.73 8.41
CA ARG A 133 -4.04 11.72 9.53
C ARG A 133 -5.10 10.61 9.43
N THR A 134 -5.02 9.75 8.43
CA THR A 134 -6.01 8.70 8.13
C THR A 134 -7.40 9.21 7.77
N ASP A 135 -7.52 10.51 7.46
CA ASP A 135 -8.77 11.11 6.98
C ASP A 135 -8.87 10.99 5.44
N LEU A 136 -9.35 9.83 4.99
CA LEU A 136 -9.52 9.53 3.57
C LEU A 136 -10.54 10.44 2.87
N ALA A 137 -11.54 10.95 3.61
CA ALA A 137 -12.58 11.80 3.04
C ALA A 137 -12.02 13.18 2.73
N GLU A 138 -11.33 13.79 3.68
CA GLU A 138 -10.64 15.08 3.51
C GLU A 138 -9.54 14.95 2.43
N ALA A 139 -8.75 13.87 2.46
CA ALA A 139 -7.72 13.63 1.46
C ALA A 139 -8.29 13.59 0.02
N THR A 140 -9.40 12.89 -0.16
CA THR A 140 -10.09 12.77 -1.46
C THR A 140 -10.66 14.12 -1.91
N LEU A 141 -11.24 14.89 -1.00
CA LEU A 141 -11.75 16.24 -1.29
C LEU A 141 -10.63 17.13 -1.84
N HIS A 142 -9.46 17.10 -1.20
CA HIS A 142 -8.31 17.88 -1.64
C HIS A 142 -7.71 17.38 -2.96
N ALA A 143 -7.64 16.07 -3.18
CA ALA A 143 -7.19 15.50 -4.46
C ALA A 143 -8.10 15.92 -5.63
N ASN A 144 -9.42 15.86 -5.45
CA ASN A 144 -10.40 16.28 -6.46
C ASN A 144 -10.31 17.80 -6.74
N ALA A 145 -10.12 18.60 -5.69
CA ALA A 145 -9.92 20.04 -5.84
C ALA A 145 -8.60 20.35 -6.57
N ALA A 146 -7.53 19.58 -6.34
CA ALA A 146 -6.27 19.72 -7.07
C ALA A 146 -6.46 19.42 -8.56
N LEU A 147 -7.13 18.31 -8.90
CA LEU A 147 -7.44 17.95 -10.29
C LEU A 147 -8.39 18.94 -10.97
N SER A 148 -9.29 19.58 -10.22
CA SER A 148 -10.15 20.64 -10.77
C SER A 148 -9.38 21.89 -11.16
N LEU A 149 -8.30 22.21 -10.41
CA LEU A 149 -7.41 23.34 -10.71
C LEU A 149 -6.39 22.99 -11.81
N ALA A 150 -5.90 21.75 -11.82
CA ALA A 150 -4.92 21.25 -12.77
C ALA A 150 -5.18 19.76 -13.07
N PRO A 151 -6.01 19.45 -14.10
CA PRO A 151 -6.44 18.08 -14.40
C PRO A 151 -5.30 17.12 -14.75
N ASP A 152 -4.20 17.67 -15.27
CA ASP A 152 -3.03 16.92 -15.69
C ASP A 152 -1.86 17.00 -14.69
N ASP A 153 -2.07 17.57 -13.50
CA ASP A 153 -1.02 17.66 -12.49
C ASP A 153 -0.62 16.25 -12.04
N PRO A 154 0.64 15.83 -12.23
CA PRO A 154 0.98 14.44 -12.01
C PRO A 154 0.97 14.06 -10.51
N ARG A 155 1.15 15.02 -9.59
CA ARG A 155 1.05 14.73 -8.14
C ARG A 155 -0.40 14.57 -7.72
N ALA A 156 -1.31 15.37 -8.28
CA ALA A 156 -2.75 15.23 -8.08
C ALA A 156 -3.26 13.90 -8.62
N LEU A 157 -2.81 13.50 -9.82
CA LEU A 157 -3.13 12.19 -10.41
C LEU A 157 -2.58 11.03 -9.55
N LEU A 158 -1.35 11.15 -9.06
CA LEU A 158 -0.75 10.14 -8.17
C LEU A 158 -1.54 10.01 -6.85
N LEU A 159 -1.83 11.13 -6.19
CA LEU A 159 -2.60 11.15 -4.93
C LEU A 159 -4.00 10.60 -5.15
N SER A 160 -4.69 11.01 -6.22
CA SER A 160 -6.02 10.51 -6.59
C SER A 160 -6.00 8.99 -6.83
N GLY A 161 -5.02 8.50 -7.60
CA GLY A 161 -4.87 7.07 -7.87
C GLY A 161 -4.63 6.25 -6.60
N ALA A 162 -3.73 6.73 -5.72
CA ALA A 162 -3.44 6.08 -4.45
C ALA A 162 -4.66 6.04 -3.50
N LEU A 163 -5.39 7.15 -3.37
CA LEU A 163 -6.60 7.23 -2.55
C LEU A 163 -7.74 6.38 -3.12
N ALA A 164 -7.86 6.26 -4.44
CA ALA A 164 -8.83 5.38 -5.06
C ALA A 164 -8.51 3.90 -4.78
N LEU A 165 -7.24 3.49 -4.83
CA LEU A 165 -6.84 2.13 -4.40
C LEU A 165 -7.18 1.88 -2.93
N ALA A 166 -6.85 2.82 -2.04
CA ALA A 166 -7.12 2.69 -0.61
C ALA A 166 -8.62 2.57 -0.29
N ARG A 167 -9.49 3.14 -1.13
CA ARG A 167 -10.96 3.09 -0.99
C ARG A 167 -11.60 1.90 -1.72
N GLY A 168 -10.81 1.04 -2.37
CA GLY A 168 -11.35 -0.08 -3.16
C GLY A 168 -12.08 0.38 -4.42
N GLU A 169 -11.65 1.48 -5.03
CA GLU A 169 -12.21 2.03 -6.28
C GLU A 169 -11.23 1.80 -7.46
N PRO A 170 -10.98 0.55 -7.88
CA PRO A 170 -9.87 0.23 -8.78
C PRO A 170 -10.00 0.85 -10.17
N LYS A 171 -11.22 1.07 -10.67
CA LYS A 171 -11.47 1.75 -11.95
C LYS A 171 -11.06 3.23 -11.92
N ALA A 172 -11.36 3.92 -10.81
CA ALA A 172 -10.95 5.31 -10.63
C ALA A 172 -9.43 5.42 -10.48
N ALA A 173 -8.83 4.49 -9.73
CA ALA A 173 -7.38 4.38 -9.61
C ALA A 173 -6.70 4.19 -10.95
N LEU A 174 -7.18 3.24 -11.76
CA LEU A 174 -6.65 2.94 -13.08
C LEU A 174 -6.70 4.17 -13.99
N ALA A 175 -7.84 4.87 -14.06
CA ALA A 175 -7.98 6.07 -14.89
C ALA A 175 -6.99 7.18 -14.51
N ALA A 176 -6.81 7.44 -13.21
CA ALA A 176 -5.85 8.44 -12.73
C ALA A 176 -4.40 8.04 -13.03
N LEU A 177 -4.04 6.77 -12.82
CA LEU A 177 -2.69 6.26 -13.01
C LEU A 177 -2.31 6.09 -14.49
N GLU A 178 -3.27 5.82 -15.38
CA GLU A 178 -3.05 5.90 -16.82
C GLU A 178 -2.81 7.34 -17.28
N GLY A 179 -3.55 8.30 -16.71
CA GLY A 179 -3.30 9.73 -16.90
C GLY A 179 -1.87 10.09 -16.50
N LEU A 180 -1.45 9.63 -15.32
CA LEU A 180 -0.11 9.83 -14.80
C LEU A 180 0.96 9.18 -15.70
N ALA A 181 0.76 7.93 -16.11
CA ALA A 181 1.69 7.20 -16.98
C ALA A 181 1.90 7.88 -18.33
N ARG A 182 0.87 8.51 -18.92
CA ARG A 182 1.02 9.32 -20.14
C ARG A 182 1.92 10.54 -19.94
N ARG A 183 1.92 11.13 -18.74
CA ARG A 183 2.75 12.30 -18.40
C ARG A 183 4.17 11.91 -17.99
N VAL A 184 4.31 10.75 -17.38
CA VAL A 184 5.56 10.28 -16.77
C VAL A 184 5.91 8.85 -17.25
N PRO A 185 6.07 8.62 -18.57
CA PRO A 185 6.14 7.27 -19.15
C PRO A 185 7.43 6.50 -18.84
N LYS A 186 8.44 7.16 -18.24
CA LYS A 186 9.75 6.56 -17.91
C LYS A 186 9.98 6.44 -16.40
N SER A 187 8.91 6.40 -15.61
CA SER A 187 9.00 6.17 -14.17
C SER A 187 8.63 4.72 -13.84
N GLY A 188 9.59 3.97 -13.29
CA GLY A 188 9.34 2.61 -12.81
C GLY A 188 8.29 2.59 -11.69
N TYR A 189 8.34 3.59 -10.80
CA TYR A 189 7.34 3.77 -9.74
C TYR A 189 5.91 3.95 -10.29
N VAL A 190 5.74 4.75 -11.35
CA VAL A 190 4.42 4.94 -11.97
C VAL A 190 3.94 3.66 -12.64
N ALA A 191 4.84 2.93 -13.32
CA ALA A 191 4.51 1.64 -13.93
C ALA A 191 4.08 0.60 -12.86
N ASP A 192 4.76 0.56 -11.71
CA ASP A 192 4.39 -0.29 -10.58
C ASP A 192 2.98 0.03 -10.06
N ARG A 193 2.70 1.31 -9.78
CA ARG A 193 1.37 1.74 -9.31
C ARG A 193 0.28 1.41 -10.31
N LEU A 194 0.54 1.58 -11.61
CA LEU A 194 -0.37 1.18 -12.67
C LEU A 194 -0.63 -0.34 -12.65
N GLY A 195 0.41 -1.15 -12.42
CA GLY A 195 0.29 -2.60 -12.23
C GLY A 195 -0.67 -2.95 -11.10
N ARG A 196 -0.52 -2.31 -9.93
CA ARG A 196 -1.41 -2.51 -8.77
C ARG A 196 -2.86 -2.15 -9.06
N ALA A 197 -3.09 -1.09 -9.85
CA ALA A 197 -4.44 -0.72 -10.25
C ALA A 197 -5.06 -1.71 -11.24
N ARG A 198 -4.28 -2.23 -12.19
CA ARG A 198 -4.74 -3.28 -13.12
C ARG A 198 -5.07 -4.58 -12.38
N GLU A 199 -4.21 -4.98 -11.46
CA GLU A 199 -4.42 -6.15 -10.58
C GLU A 199 -5.74 -6.00 -9.82
N ALA A 200 -5.99 -4.83 -9.22
CA ALA A 200 -7.23 -4.55 -8.50
C ALA A 200 -8.49 -4.49 -9.40
N THR A 201 -8.33 -4.26 -10.71
CA THR A 201 -9.43 -4.40 -11.69
C THR A 201 -9.62 -5.82 -12.24
N GLY A 202 -8.74 -6.76 -11.88
CA GLY A 202 -8.73 -8.13 -12.41
C GLY A 202 -7.99 -8.28 -13.75
N ASP A 203 -7.36 -7.22 -14.27
CA ASP A 203 -6.50 -7.26 -15.45
C ASP A 203 -5.11 -7.80 -15.07
N LEU A 204 -5.03 -9.11 -14.85
CA LEU A 204 -3.81 -9.78 -14.38
C LEU A 204 -2.68 -9.73 -15.43
N GLU A 205 -3.01 -9.89 -16.71
CA GLU A 205 -2.03 -9.81 -17.80
C GLU A 205 -1.44 -8.40 -17.93
N GLY A 206 -2.31 -7.38 -17.91
CA GLY A 206 -1.88 -5.99 -17.95
C GLY A 206 -1.12 -5.56 -16.70
N ALA A 207 -1.43 -6.14 -15.54
CA ALA A 207 -0.68 -5.94 -14.30
C ALA A 207 0.74 -6.51 -14.40
N GLU A 208 0.88 -7.77 -14.82
CA GLU A 208 2.19 -8.42 -15.05
C GLU A 208 3.04 -7.61 -16.03
N ALA A 209 2.46 -7.14 -17.13
CA ALA A 209 3.17 -6.30 -18.11
C ALA A 209 3.66 -4.97 -17.48
N ALA A 210 2.83 -4.31 -16.67
CA ALA A 210 3.20 -3.06 -16.00
C ALA A 210 4.30 -3.27 -14.95
N TYR A 211 4.25 -4.36 -14.17
CA TYR A 211 5.31 -4.69 -13.21
C TYR A 211 6.64 -5.04 -13.92
N ARG A 212 6.59 -5.73 -15.06
CA ARG A 212 7.79 -5.95 -15.89
C ARG A 212 8.40 -4.62 -16.39
N ASP A 213 7.56 -3.69 -16.79
CA ASP A 213 8.03 -2.35 -17.15
C ASP A 213 8.63 -1.60 -15.96
N ALA A 214 8.04 -1.74 -14.77
CA ALA A 214 8.53 -1.13 -13.55
C ALA A 214 9.97 -1.56 -13.22
N VAL A 215 10.22 -2.87 -13.17
CA VAL A 215 11.55 -3.41 -12.87
C VAL A 215 12.57 -3.14 -13.98
N ARG A 216 12.13 -3.05 -15.25
CA ARG A 216 12.99 -2.66 -16.37
C ARG A 216 13.41 -1.19 -16.29
N LEU A 217 12.53 -0.33 -15.78
CA LEU A 217 12.81 1.11 -15.62
C LEU A 217 13.63 1.40 -14.37
N ASN A 218 13.50 0.56 -13.32
CA ASN A 218 14.30 0.64 -12.11
C ASN A 218 14.60 -0.75 -11.54
N GLU A 219 15.74 -1.33 -11.93
CA GLU A 219 16.14 -2.69 -11.52
C GLU A 219 16.45 -2.81 -10.02
N ARG A 220 16.62 -1.68 -9.30
CA ARG A 220 16.88 -1.65 -7.86
C ARG A 220 15.62 -1.47 -7.03
N ASP A 221 14.45 -1.34 -7.67
CA ASP A 221 13.18 -1.21 -6.97
C ASP A 221 12.75 -2.55 -6.39
N LEU A 222 13.04 -2.76 -5.11
CA LEU A 222 12.69 -3.98 -4.39
C LEU A 222 11.18 -4.24 -4.41
N GLU A 223 10.36 -3.21 -4.22
CA GLU A 223 8.90 -3.35 -4.17
C GLU A 223 8.34 -3.76 -5.53
N ALA A 224 8.84 -3.17 -6.62
CA ALA A 224 8.43 -3.57 -7.97
C ALA A 224 8.78 -5.04 -8.28
N TRP A 225 9.92 -5.54 -7.78
CA TRP A 225 10.28 -6.96 -7.91
C TRP A 225 9.40 -7.87 -7.06
N ILE A 226 8.99 -7.43 -5.86
CA ILE A 226 8.05 -8.16 -5.00
C ILE A 226 6.67 -8.24 -5.66
N ASP A 227 6.18 -7.13 -6.20
CA ASP A 227 4.88 -7.06 -6.86
C ASP A 227 4.87 -7.92 -8.14
N LEU A 228 5.94 -7.88 -8.94
CA LEU A 228 6.13 -8.80 -10.06
C LEU A 228 6.17 -10.27 -9.61
N GLY A 229 6.92 -10.56 -8.53
CA GLY A 229 7.01 -11.92 -7.98
C GLY A 229 5.66 -12.47 -7.55
N ARG A 230 4.82 -11.65 -6.90
CA ARG A 230 3.46 -12.00 -6.50
C ARG A 230 2.55 -12.24 -7.70
N ALA A 231 2.57 -11.35 -8.70
CA ALA A 231 1.81 -11.51 -9.93
C ALA A 231 2.17 -12.80 -10.68
N LEU A 232 3.46 -13.14 -10.75
CA LEU A 232 3.94 -14.38 -11.38
C LEU A 232 3.50 -15.64 -10.62
N ARG A 233 3.40 -15.61 -9.27
CA ARG A 233 2.80 -16.74 -8.52
C ARG A 233 1.33 -16.92 -8.86
N ALA A 234 0.57 -15.82 -8.88
CA ALA A 234 -0.85 -15.83 -9.21
C ALA A 234 -1.09 -16.34 -10.64
N ALA A 235 -0.18 -16.04 -11.57
CA ALA A 235 -0.19 -16.56 -12.94
C ALA A 235 0.36 -17.99 -13.07
N HIS A 236 0.60 -18.71 -11.97
CA HIS A 236 1.17 -20.06 -11.94
C HIS A 236 2.52 -20.20 -12.67
N GLN A 237 3.37 -19.17 -12.58
CA GLN A 237 4.74 -19.15 -13.12
C GLN A 237 5.78 -19.14 -11.98
N PRO A 238 5.85 -20.21 -11.15
CA PRO A 238 6.60 -20.19 -9.88
C PRO A 238 8.12 -20.06 -10.05
N GLU A 239 8.72 -20.54 -11.15
CA GLU A 239 10.15 -20.35 -11.43
C GLU A 239 10.52 -18.88 -11.68
N LEU A 240 9.70 -18.17 -12.48
CA LEU A 240 9.90 -16.74 -12.73
C LEU A 240 9.63 -15.93 -11.46
N SER A 241 8.61 -16.32 -10.69
CA SER A 241 8.32 -15.71 -9.40
C SER A 241 9.50 -15.82 -8.43
N LYS A 242 10.05 -17.03 -8.26
CA LYS A 242 11.23 -17.28 -7.42
C LYS A 242 12.42 -16.43 -7.86
N THR A 243 12.60 -16.25 -9.17
CA THR A 243 13.64 -15.37 -9.74
C THR A 243 13.40 -13.92 -9.35
N ALA A 244 12.18 -13.40 -9.52
CA ALA A 244 11.82 -12.03 -9.15
C ALA A 244 12.07 -11.76 -7.65
N PHE A 245 11.63 -12.66 -6.76
CA PHE A 245 11.91 -12.53 -5.33
C PHE A 245 13.39 -12.68 -4.97
N SER A 246 14.16 -13.46 -5.72
CA SER A 246 15.61 -13.53 -5.54
C SER A 246 16.29 -12.21 -5.91
N THR A 247 15.81 -11.53 -6.95
CA THR A 247 16.28 -10.20 -7.33
C THR A 247 15.87 -9.15 -6.29
N ALA A 248 14.62 -9.18 -5.82
CA ALA A 248 14.17 -8.34 -4.70
C ALA A 248 15.08 -8.51 -3.48
N LEU A 249 15.40 -9.77 -3.13
CA LEU A 249 16.27 -10.07 -2.02
C LEU A 249 17.69 -9.50 -2.20
N ALA A 250 18.25 -9.56 -3.41
CA ALA A 250 19.55 -8.96 -3.70
C ALA A 250 19.56 -7.43 -3.59
N ALA A 251 18.40 -6.79 -3.74
CA ALA A 251 18.21 -5.35 -3.58
C ALA A 251 17.86 -4.94 -2.13
N ALA A 252 17.63 -5.88 -1.22
CA ALA A 252 17.25 -5.57 0.16
C ALA A 252 18.39 -4.91 0.94
N HIS A 253 18.05 -3.89 1.73
CA HIS A 253 19.00 -3.10 2.53
C HIS A 253 18.65 -3.07 4.02
N THR A 254 17.42 -3.45 4.38
CA THR A 254 16.97 -3.55 5.76
C THR A 254 16.54 -4.98 6.12
N PRO A 255 16.57 -5.37 7.40
CA PRO A 255 16.05 -6.67 7.85
C PRO A 255 14.59 -6.91 7.44
N GLY A 256 13.75 -5.87 7.42
CA GLY A 256 12.34 -5.98 7.04
C GLY A 256 12.15 -6.29 5.55
N GLU A 257 12.83 -5.54 4.68
CA GLU A 257 12.88 -5.83 3.24
C GLU A 257 13.41 -7.23 2.96
N GLU A 258 14.47 -7.61 3.67
CA GLU A 258 15.09 -8.92 3.57
C GLU A 258 14.12 -10.06 3.97
N ALA A 259 13.33 -9.85 5.03
CA ALA A 259 12.30 -10.78 5.48
C ALA A 259 11.17 -10.92 4.46
N GLN A 260 10.67 -9.79 3.93
CA GLN A 260 9.59 -9.74 2.94
C GLN A 260 9.98 -10.47 1.64
N ALA A 261 11.19 -10.21 1.12
CA ALA A 261 11.68 -10.87 -0.08
C ALA A 261 11.89 -12.38 0.13
N ARG A 262 12.36 -12.80 1.31
CA ARG A 262 12.46 -14.23 1.65
C ARG A 262 11.11 -14.91 1.79
N LEU A 263 10.14 -14.27 2.43
CA LEU A 263 8.79 -14.81 2.51
C LEU A 263 8.23 -15.06 1.11
N GLY A 264 8.35 -14.08 0.21
CA GLY A 264 7.95 -14.23 -1.20
C GLY A 264 8.68 -15.38 -1.92
N ARG A 265 10.01 -15.45 -1.78
CA ARG A 265 10.81 -16.51 -2.42
C ARG A 265 10.49 -17.90 -1.87
N GLY A 266 10.28 -18.01 -0.56
CA GLY A 266 9.88 -19.25 0.11
C GLY A 266 8.51 -19.72 -0.35
N LEU A 267 7.56 -18.81 -0.53
CA LEU A 267 6.24 -19.12 -1.09
C LEU A 267 6.34 -19.62 -2.54
N ALA A 268 7.19 -19.02 -3.36
CA ALA A 268 7.46 -19.51 -4.72
C ALA A 268 8.17 -20.88 -4.72
N ALA A 269 9.12 -21.11 -3.79
CA ALA A 269 9.78 -22.40 -3.62
C ALA A 269 8.80 -23.50 -3.15
N MET A 270 7.84 -23.16 -2.30
CA MET A 270 6.78 -24.07 -1.87
C MET A 270 5.89 -24.49 -3.04
N ASP A 271 5.55 -23.58 -3.97
CA ASP A 271 4.78 -23.94 -5.18
C ASP A 271 5.55 -24.86 -6.12
N LEU A 272 6.89 -24.79 -6.12
CA LEU A 272 7.78 -25.69 -6.84
C LEU A 272 7.97 -27.05 -6.14
N GLY A 273 7.41 -27.24 -4.96
CA GLY A 273 7.65 -28.44 -4.13
C GLY A 273 9.04 -28.50 -3.51
N LEU A 274 9.79 -27.39 -3.49
CA LEU A 274 11.13 -27.29 -2.91
C LEU A 274 11.04 -27.03 -1.39
N ALA A 275 10.56 -28.04 -0.65
CA ALA A 275 10.21 -27.88 0.76
C ALA A 275 11.36 -27.37 1.65
N ASP A 276 12.57 -27.93 1.51
CA ASP A 276 13.72 -27.51 2.33
C ASP A 276 14.13 -26.06 2.08
N ALA A 277 14.08 -25.63 0.80
CA ALA A 277 14.38 -24.25 0.43
C ALA A 277 13.32 -23.28 0.96
N ALA A 278 12.04 -23.66 0.87
CA ALA A 278 10.93 -22.87 1.42
C ALA A 278 11.06 -22.73 2.95
N ALA A 279 11.30 -23.82 3.66
CA ALA A 279 11.47 -23.82 5.11
C ALA A 279 12.65 -22.92 5.55
N ALA A 280 13.79 -22.99 4.85
CA ALA A 280 14.95 -22.16 5.14
C ALA A 280 14.65 -20.65 4.96
N ASP A 281 13.94 -20.28 3.90
CA ASP A 281 13.55 -18.89 3.65
C ASP A 281 12.53 -18.38 4.69
N PHE A 282 11.51 -19.18 5.02
CA PHE A 282 10.53 -18.79 6.02
C PHE A 282 11.14 -18.68 7.42
N GLN A 283 12.00 -19.61 7.83
CA GLN A 283 12.68 -19.53 9.12
C GLN A 283 13.53 -18.27 9.20
N ARG A 284 14.28 -17.96 8.14
CA ARG A 284 15.10 -16.75 8.12
C ARG A 284 14.24 -15.47 8.11
N ALA A 285 13.10 -15.48 7.44
CA ALA A 285 12.14 -14.37 7.50
C ALA A 285 11.56 -14.18 8.90
N ALA A 286 11.21 -15.27 9.60
CA ALA A 286 10.75 -15.25 10.99
C ALA A 286 11.80 -14.67 11.94
N ASP A 287 13.07 -15.05 11.78
CA ASP A 287 14.18 -14.53 12.59
C ASP A 287 14.41 -13.02 12.40
N LEU A 288 14.19 -12.53 11.18
CA LEU A 288 14.39 -11.11 10.81
C LEU A 288 13.20 -10.23 11.21
N ALA A 289 11.99 -10.79 11.24
CA ALA A 289 10.75 -10.13 11.60
C ALA A 289 10.01 -10.92 12.70
N PRO A 290 10.52 -10.91 13.95
CA PRO A 290 10.02 -11.78 15.02
C PRO A 290 8.58 -11.47 15.49
N ASN A 291 8.04 -10.31 15.10
CA ASN A 291 6.67 -9.91 15.39
C ASN A 291 5.72 -10.13 14.20
N ASP A 292 6.23 -10.55 13.04
CA ASP A 292 5.41 -10.86 11.87
C ASP A 292 4.94 -12.32 11.95
N PRO A 293 3.62 -12.59 12.01
CA PRO A 293 3.10 -13.96 12.03
C PRO A 293 3.23 -14.66 10.66
N ALA A 294 3.36 -13.93 9.55
CA ALA A 294 3.24 -14.49 8.21
C ALA A 294 4.27 -15.58 7.88
N PRO A 295 5.57 -15.47 8.26
CA PRO A 295 6.52 -16.55 8.07
C PRO A 295 6.19 -17.83 8.85
N ALA A 296 5.67 -17.71 10.08
CA ALA A 296 5.24 -18.87 10.86
C ALA A 296 3.98 -19.52 10.27
N LEU A 297 3.02 -18.72 9.79
CA LEU A 297 1.88 -19.26 9.04
C LEU A 297 2.32 -20.02 7.79
N ALA A 298 3.31 -19.49 7.06
CA ALA A 298 3.85 -20.14 5.87
C ALA A 298 4.60 -21.45 6.19
N LEU A 299 5.33 -21.52 7.31
CA LEU A 299 5.91 -22.77 7.83
C LEU A 299 4.82 -23.78 8.20
N GLY A 300 3.79 -23.34 8.92
CA GLY A 300 2.63 -24.16 9.26
C GLY A 300 1.96 -24.75 8.02
N ASP A 301 1.72 -23.92 6.99
CA ASP A 301 1.15 -24.36 5.71
C ASP A 301 2.04 -25.38 5.01
N LEU A 302 3.36 -25.15 5.00
CA LEU A 302 4.34 -26.04 4.39
C LEU A 302 4.34 -27.42 5.05
N TYR A 303 4.39 -27.48 6.38
CA TYR A 303 4.37 -28.75 7.12
C TYR A 303 3.01 -29.46 7.03
N LEU A 304 1.91 -28.70 7.04
CA LEU A 304 0.57 -29.27 6.86
C LEU A 304 0.42 -29.92 5.48
N ARG A 305 0.92 -29.28 4.40
CA ARG A 305 0.97 -29.86 3.05
C ARG A 305 1.80 -31.14 3.01
N ALA A 306 2.88 -31.21 3.79
CA ALA A 306 3.71 -32.39 3.95
C ALA A 306 3.11 -33.46 4.90
N ARG A 307 1.88 -33.26 5.41
CA ARG A 307 1.19 -34.12 6.39
C ARG A 307 1.95 -34.29 7.72
N ARG A 308 2.83 -33.34 8.03
CA ARG A 308 3.59 -33.22 9.27
C ARG A 308 2.81 -32.34 10.25
N ILE A 309 1.73 -32.90 10.81
CA ILE A 309 0.71 -32.15 11.57
C ILE A 309 1.30 -31.59 12.88
N ASP A 310 2.10 -32.37 13.58
CA ASP A 310 2.76 -31.96 14.83
C ASP A 310 3.62 -30.71 14.63
N GLU A 311 4.45 -30.70 13.57
CA GLU A 311 5.27 -29.54 13.24
C GLU A 311 4.41 -28.34 12.79
N ALA A 312 3.36 -28.58 12.01
CA ALA A 312 2.45 -27.51 11.61
C ALA A 312 1.80 -26.81 12.82
N LEU A 313 1.37 -27.59 13.82
CA LEU A 313 0.79 -27.05 15.06
C LEU A 313 1.77 -26.18 15.85
N VAL A 314 3.07 -26.50 15.86
CA VAL A 314 4.10 -25.66 16.50
C VAL A 314 4.08 -24.26 15.87
N TYR A 315 4.16 -24.18 14.55
CA TYR A 315 4.24 -22.89 13.85
C TYR A 315 2.92 -22.12 13.84
N TYR A 316 1.77 -22.80 13.79
CA TYR A 316 0.49 -22.10 13.92
C TYR A 316 0.28 -21.51 15.32
N ARG A 317 0.70 -22.21 16.38
CA ARG A 317 0.69 -21.66 17.74
C ARG A 317 1.63 -20.47 17.88
N GLU A 318 2.85 -20.58 17.33
CA GLU A 318 3.80 -19.48 17.26
C GLU A 318 3.21 -18.24 16.56
N ALA A 319 2.50 -18.44 15.44
CA ALA A 319 1.83 -17.34 14.73
C ALA A 319 0.74 -16.66 15.60
N THR A 320 -0.09 -17.45 16.31
CA THR A 320 -1.12 -16.90 17.21
C THR A 320 -0.53 -16.23 18.46
N ASP A 321 0.65 -16.66 18.91
CA ASP A 321 1.36 -16.03 20.03
C ASP A 321 1.99 -14.69 19.61
N ARG A 322 2.47 -14.59 18.36
CA ARG A 322 3.01 -13.34 17.78
C ARG A 322 1.93 -12.31 17.52
N ASP A 323 0.85 -12.72 16.87
CA ASP A 323 -0.32 -11.88 16.61
C ASP A 323 -1.62 -12.61 16.95
N GLY A 324 -2.05 -12.43 18.19
CA GLY A 324 -3.32 -12.98 18.67
C GLY A 324 -4.56 -12.28 18.11
N GLN A 325 -4.42 -11.23 17.29
CA GLN A 325 -5.51 -10.48 16.67
C GLN A 325 -5.76 -10.85 15.20
N ASP A 326 -4.95 -11.73 14.60
CA ASP A 326 -5.21 -12.25 13.25
C ASP A 326 -6.20 -13.42 13.28
N PRO A 327 -7.46 -13.26 12.82
CA PRO A 327 -8.42 -14.37 12.74
C PRO A 327 -7.95 -15.49 11.81
N THR A 328 -7.12 -15.21 10.81
CA THR A 328 -6.60 -16.19 9.85
C THR A 328 -5.65 -17.17 10.52
N ALA A 329 -4.80 -16.69 11.43
CA ALA A 329 -3.92 -17.53 12.22
C ALA A 329 -4.71 -18.54 13.08
N TRP A 330 -5.74 -18.07 13.77
CA TRP A 330 -6.64 -18.91 14.56
C TRP A 330 -7.42 -19.92 13.72
N LEU A 331 -7.90 -19.51 12.53
CA LEU A 331 -8.55 -20.41 11.57
C LEU A 331 -7.60 -21.54 11.14
N LYS A 332 -6.35 -21.22 10.77
CA LYS A 332 -5.35 -22.19 10.34
C LYS A 332 -4.97 -23.15 11.48
N LEU A 333 -4.82 -22.64 12.69
CA LEU A 333 -4.61 -23.46 13.89
C LEU A 333 -5.78 -24.42 14.12
N GLY A 334 -7.02 -23.93 14.04
CA GLY A 334 -8.23 -24.75 14.17
C GLY A 334 -8.28 -25.89 13.15
N ASN A 335 -7.98 -25.59 11.88
CA ASN A 335 -7.92 -26.60 10.82
C ASN A 335 -6.85 -27.68 11.08
N ALA A 336 -5.67 -27.28 11.56
CA ALA A 336 -4.61 -28.21 11.91
C ALA A 336 -4.99 -29.09 13.12
N LEU A 337 -5.69 -28.54 14.11
CA LEU A 337 -6.18 -29.27 15.28
C LEU A 337 -7.29 -30.27 14.91
N VAL A 338 -8.14 -29.96 13.92
CA VAL A 338 -9.08 -30.96 13.35
C VAL A 338 -8.31 -32.12 12.71
N ALA A 339 -7.25 -31.82 11.94
CA ALA A 339 -6.42 -32.85 11.32
C ALA A 339 -5.67 -33.73 12.34
N ASP A 340 -5.37 -33.17 13.52
CA ASP A 340 -4.79 -33.86 14.68
C ASP A 340 -5.83 -34.60 15.55
N ALA A 341 -7.13 -34.48 15.24
CA ALA A 341 -8.26 -34.95 16.05
C ALA A 341 -8.32 -34.35 17.48
N ALA A 342 -7.65 -33.21 17.72
CA ALA A 342 -7.76 -32.40 18.94
C ALA A 342 -8.99 -31.48 18.89
N LEU A 343 -10.18 -32.09 18.90
CA LEU A 343 -11.43 -31.43 18.49
C LEU A 343 -11.88 -30.29 19.42
N ASP A 344 -11.75 -30.46 20.74
CA ASP A 344 -12.10 -29.41 21.70
C ASP A 344 -11.19 -28.18 21.55
N ASP A 345 -9.92 -28.41 21.24
CA ASP A 345 -8.94 -27.36 21.01
C ASP A 345 -9.23 -26.65 19.68
N ALA A 346 -9.61 -27.41 18.65
CA ALA A 346 -10.04 -26.86 17.37
C ALA A 346 -11.25 -25.93 17.52
N VAL A 347 -12.28 -26.34 18.27
CA VAL A 347 -13.46 -25.49 18.56
C VAL A 347 -13.03 -24.19 19.23
N ARG A 348 -12.14 -24.24 20.23
CA ARG A 348 -11.63 -23.01 20.89
C ARG A 348 -10.85 -22.10 19.94
N ALA A 349 -10.07 -22.67 19.03
CA ALA A 349 -9.35 -21.91 18.02
C ALA A 349 -10.32 -21.21 17.05
N PHE A 350 -11.35 -21.92 16.56
CA PHE A 350 -12.38 -21.30 15.71
C PHE A 350 -13.21 -20.26 16.47
N ASP A 351 -13.53 -20.48 17.75
CA ASP A 351 -14.22 -19.49 18.59
C ASP A 351 -13.40 -18.20 18.73
N LYS A 352 -12.06 -18.32 18.84
CA LYS A 352 -11.15 -17.15 18.81
C LYS A 352 -11.18 -16.44 17.46
N ALA A 353 -11.10 -17.18 16.35
CA ALA A 353 -11.21 -16.60 15.01
C ALA A 353 -12.55 -15.84 14.83
N LEU A 354 -13.65 -16.42 15.30
CA LEU A 354 -14.99 -15.84 15.21
C LEU A 354 -15.23 -14.67 16.19
N ALA A 355 -14.53 -14.63 17.32
CA ALA A 355 -14.56 -13.47 18.21
C ALA A 355 -13.91 -12.24 17.56
N LEU A 356 -12.88 -12.45 16.73
CA LEU A 356 -12.18 -11.40 15.99
C LEU A 356 -12.91 -11.05 14.68
N ALA A 357 -13.45 -12.05 13.99
CA ALA A 357 -14.18 -11.91 12.73
C ALA A 357 -15.48 -12.75 12.76
N PRO A 358 -16.59 -12.19 13.28
CA PRO A 358 -17.85 -12.93 13.47
C PRO A 358 -18.47 -13.51 12.19
N ASP A 359 -18.16 -12.89 11.05
CA ASP A 359 -18.71 -13.24 9.72
C ASP A 359 -17.72 -14.06 8.87
N LEU A 360 -16.68 -14.64 9.49
CA LEU A 360 -15.72 -15.51 8.80
C LEU A 360 -16.36 -16.88 8.50
N ALA A 361 -16.96 -17.03 7.31
CA ALA A 361 -17.68 -18.24 6.87
C ALA A 361 -16.85 -19.52 7.03
N ALA A 362 -15.57 -19.49 6.63
CA ALA A 362 -14.66 -20.62 6.74
C ALA A 362 -14.45 -21.09 8.20
N ALA A 363 -14.46 -20.17 9.18
CA ALA A 363 -14.33 -20.52 10.59
C ALA A 363 -15.62 -21.14 11.14
N HIS A 364 -16.80 -20.68 10.71
CA HIS A 364 -18.07 -21.34 11.02
C HIS A 364 -18.11 -22.77 10.46
N ASN A 365 -17.67 -22.96 9.21
CA ASN A 365 -17.59 -24.30 8.61
C ASN A 365 -16.60 -25.21 9.35
N GLY A 366 -15.37 -24.73 9.60
CA GLY A 366 -14.36 -25.49 10.35
C GLY A 366 -14.82 -25.86 11.77
N ARG A 367 -15.47 -24.92 12.46
CA ARG A 367 -16.09 -25.14 13.77
C ARG A 367 -17.19 -26.20 13.72
N GLY A 368 -18.04 -26.14 12.70
CA GLY A 368 -19.06 -27.17 12.47
C GLY A 368 -18.46 -28.55 12.29
N ALA A 369 -17.38 -28.67 11.50
CA ALA A 369 -16.68 -29.94 11.29
C ALA A 369 -16.07 -30.48 12.60
N ALA A 370 -15.43 -29.61 13.39
CA ALA A 370 -14.89 -30.00 14.70
C ALA A 370 -16.00 -30.47 15.67
N LEU A 371 -17.13 -29.75 15.74
CA LEU A 371 -18.28 -30.10 16.57
C LEU A 371 -18.96 -31.41 16.15
N MET A 372 -19.08 -31.64 14.84
CA MET A 372 -19.62 -32.88 14.30
C MET A 372 -18.77 -34.07 14.75
N HIS A 373 -17.45 -33.99 14.58
CA HIS A 373 -16.53 -35.03 15.02
C HIS A 373 -16.47 -35.20 16.54
N ALA A 374 -16.75 -34.12 17.30
CA ALA A 374 -16.81 -34.16 18.77
C ALA A 374 -18.13 -34.74 19.31
N GLY A 375 -19.09 -35.08 18.43
CA GLY A 375 -20.39 -35.63 18.84
C GLY A 375 -21.42 -34.57 19.24
N HIS A 376 -21.32 -33.35 18.68
CA HIS A 376 -22.24 -32.24 18.92
C HIS A 376 -23.01 -31.84 17.63
N PRO A 377 -23.84 -32.74 17.06
CA PRO A 377 -24.45 -32.56 15.74
C PRO A 377 -25.36 -31.33 15.63
N ASP A 378 -26.16 -31.02 16.67
CA ASP A 378 -27.04 -29.84 16.65
C ASP A 378 -26.27 -28.52 16.59
N ALA A 379 -25.12 -28.46 17.28
CA ALA A 379 -24.24 -27.29 17.26
C ALA A 379 -23.48 -27.21 15.93
N ALA A 380 -23.10 -28.36 15.36
CA ALA A 380 -22.48 -28.45 14.04
C ALA A 380 -23.41 -27.93 12.94
N ARG A 381 -24.67 -28.38 12.91
CA ARG A 381 -25.69 -27.92 11.95
C ARG A 381 -25.79 -26.40 11.93
N LYS A 382 -25.98 -25.77 13.10
CA LYS A 382 -26.07 -24.31 13.23
C LYS A 382 -24.84 -23.60 12.67
N ALA A 383 -23.65 -24.16 12.87
CA ALA A 383 -22.41 -23.58 12.37
C ALA A 383 -22.32 -23.72 10.84
N PHE A 384 -22.66 -24.87 10.27
CA PHE A 384 -22.69 -25.04 8.81
C PHE A 384 -23.76 -24.17 8.13
N GLU A 385 -24.97 -24.08 8.69
CA GLU A 385 -26.03 -23.17 8.20
C GLU A 385 -25.57 -21.71 8.22
N ARG A 386 -24.86 -21.29 9.30
CA ARG A 386 -24.29 -19.95 9.36
C ARG A 386 -23.21 -19.73 8.31
N ALA A 387 -22.33 -20.71 8.08
CA ALA A 387 -21.31 -20.65 7.03
C ALA A 387 -21.95 -20.51 5.63
N ALA A 388 -22.95 -21.34 5.32
CA ALA A 388 -23.70 -21.30 4.05
C ALA A 388 -24.46 -19.98 3.85
N ALA A 389 -24.95 -19.36 4.93
CA ALA A 389 -25.62 -18.06 4.86
C ALA A 389 -24.63 -16.91 4.63
N LEU A 390 -23.42 -17.01 5.17
CA LEU A 390 -22.36 -16.01 5.02
C LEU A 390 -21.67 -16.09 3.66
N ASP A 391 -21.42 -17.30 3.16
CA ASP A 391 -20.93 -17.56 1.80
C ASP A 391 -21.85 -18.54 1.07
N PRO A 392 -22.84 -18.02 0.32
CA PRO A 392 -23.77 -18.86 -0.42
C PRO A 392 -23.14 -19.60 -1.61
N THR A 393 -21.89 -19.32 -1.98
CA THR A 393 -21.18 -19.96 -3.10
C THR A 393 -20.27 -21.08 -2.65
N ASP A 394 -19.88 -21.14 -1.38
CA ASP A 394 -19.10 -22.25 -0.82
C ASP A 394 -19.93 -23.53 -0.78
N ALA A 395 -19.41 -24.59 -1.41
CA ALA A 395 -20.04 -25.90 -1.43
C ALA A 395 -19.79 -26.70 -0.15
N ASN A 396 -18.73 -26.40 0.61
CA ASN A 396 -18.30 -27.20 1.75
C ASN A 396 -19.33 -27.28 2.89
N PRO A 397 -20.01 -26.19 3.30
CA PRO A 397 -21.02 -26.27 4.35
C PRO A 397 -22.19 -27.20 3.97
N TRP A 398 -22.62 -27.18 2.71
CA TRP A 398 -23.67 -28.07 2.19
C TRP A 398 -23.21 -29.53 2.15
N LEU A 399 -21.98 -29.79 1.74
CA LEU A 399 -21.41 -31.13 1.79
C LEU A 399 -21.42 -31.67 3.22
N ASN A 400 -21.01 -30.84 4.18
CA ASN A 400 -20.96 -31.19 5.60
C ASN A 400 -22.35 -31.37 6.23
N LEU A 401 -23.34 -30.54 5.86
CA LEU A 401 -24.73 -30.73 6.26
C LEU A 401 -25.26 -32.08 5.76
N GLY A 402 -24.99 -32.43 4.50
CA GLY A 402 -25.42 -33.71 3.96
C GLY A 402 -24.78 -34.91 4.66
N LEU A 403 -23.49 -34.82 5.04
CA LEU A 403 -22.82 -35.84 5.86
C LEU A 403 -23.42 -35.93 7.28
N LEU A 404 -23.82 -34.79 7.85
CA LEU A 404 -24.47 -34.72 9.15
C LEU A 404 -25.85 -35.39 9.13
N ASP A 405 -26.65 -35.12 8.09
CA ASP A 405 -27.97 -35.73 7.90
C ASP A 405 -27.90 -37.23 7.59
N GLU A 406 -26.88 -37.66 6.83
CA GLU A 406 -26.60 -39.08 6.62
C GLU A 406 -26.30 -39.79 7.94
N ALA A 407 -25.48 -39.19 8.81
CA ALA A 407 -25.18 -39.72 10.14
C ALA A 407 -26.42 -39.73 11.06
N ALA A 408 -27.39 -38.85 10.82
CA ALA A 408 -28.68 -38.81 11.51
C ALA A 408 -29.74 -39.76 10.89
N HIS A 409 -29.39 -40.49 9.82
CA HIS A 409 -30.28 -41.33 9.03
C HIS A 409 -31.45 -40.59 8.34
N ASP A 410 -31.30 -39.28 8.09
CA ASP A 410 -32.21 -38.51 7.25
C ASP A 410 -31.69 -38.46 5.81
N GLU A 411 -31.97 -39.52 5.04
CA GLU A 411 -31.47 -39.65 3.67
C GLU A 411 -32.06 -38.58 2.74
N ALA A 412 -33.28 -38.11 3.01
CA ALA A 412 -33.93 -37.10 2.16
C ALA A 412 -33.21 -35.75 2.29
N ALA A 413 -32.95 -35.30 3.52
CA ALA A 413 -32.19 -34.10 3.80
C ALA A 413 -30.75 -34.22 3.28
N ALA A 414 -30.08 -35.35 3.54
CA ALA A 414 -28.70 -35.58 3.10
C ALA A 414 -28.53 -35.41 1.58
N ARG A 415 -29.46 -35.98 0.81
CA ARG A 415 -29.46 -35.88 -0.66
C ARG A 415 -29.83 -34.49 -1.18
N GLU A 416 -30.65 -33.72 -0.46
CA GLU A 416 -30.91 -32.32 -0.78
C GLU A 416 -29.63 -31.49 -0.65
N ASP A 417 -28.93 -31.65 0.47
CA ASP A 417 -27.70 -30.90 0.76
C ASP A 417 -26.55 -31.28 -0.16
N TRP A 418 -26.38 -32.56 -0.52
CA TRP A 418 -25.36 -32.95 -1.51
C TRP A 418 -25.67 -32.41 -2.92
N ARG A 419 -26.95 -32.29 -3.31
CA ARG A 419 -27.31 -31.60 -4.56
C ARG A 419 -27.00 -30.11 -4.48
N ALA A 420 -27.26 -29.49 -3.33
CA ALA A 420 -26.92 -28.09 -3.08
C ALA A 420 -25.40 -27.85 -3.15
N ALA A 421 -24.60 -28.78 -2.62
CA ALA A 421 -23.14 -28.75 -2.74
C ALA A 421 -22.70 -28.88 -4.20
N LEU A 422 -23.22 -29.87 -4.94
CA LEU A 422 -22.86 -30.11 -6.35
C LEU A 422 -23.31 -28.97 -7.29
N ALA A 423 -24.40 -28.27 -6.97
CA ALA A 423 -24.83 -27.10 -7.72
C ALA A 423 -23.84 -25.92 -7.59
N ARG A 424 -23.08 -25.86 -6.49
CA ARG A 424 -22.08 -24.82 -6.20
C ARG A 424 -20.69 -25.22 -6.67
N ASP A 425 -20.34 -26.49 -6.48
CA ASP A 425 -19.13 -27.11 -7.02
C ASP A 425 -19.49 -28.36 -7.84
N PRO A 426 -19.73 -28.21 -9.16
CA PRO A 426 -19.98 -29.35 -10.06
C PRO A 426 -18.82 -30.34 -10.14
N GLY A 427 -17.62 -29.96 -9.68
CA GLY A 427 -16.43 -30.81 -9.61
C GLY A 427 -16.37 -31.69 -8.36
N SER A 428 -17.27 -31.52 -7.39
CA SER A 428 -17.23 -32.24 -6.12
C SER A 428 -17.42 -33.74 -6.30
N GLU A 429 -16.32 -34.49 -6.25
CA GLU A 429 -16.33 -35.96 -6.36
C GLU A 429 -17.07 -36.60 -5.19
N VAL A 430 -16.94 -36.03 -3.98
CA VAL A 430 -17.57 -36.54 -2.77
C VAL A 430 -19.10 -36.41 -2.86
N ALA A 431 -19.62 -35.22 -3.21
CA ALA A 431 -21.06 -35.01 -3.34
C ALA A 431 -21.67 -35.93 -4.41
N ARG A 432 -20.99 -36.07 -5.56
CA ARG A 432 -21.42 -36.98 -6.63
C ARG A 432 -21.42 -38.44 -6.17
N ALA A 433 -20.35 -38.91 -5.55
CA ALA A 433 -20.26 -40.27 -5.04
C ALA A 433 -21.35 -40.58 -3.99
N LYS A 434 -21.68 -39.61 -3.14
CA LYS A 434 -22.76 -39.74 -2.15
C LYS A 434 -24.14 -39.81 -2.78
N LEU A 435 -24.40 -39.06 -3.85
CA LEU A 435 -25.67 -39.11 -4.58
C LEU A 435 -25.84 -40.39 -5.41
N ASP A 436 -24.75 -40.92 -5.98
CA ASP A 436 -24.75 -42.14 -6.79
C ASP A 436 -24.88 -43.41 -5.94
N ALA A 437 -24.56 -43.35 -4.64
CA ALA A 437 -24.73 -44.47 -3.73
C ALA A 437 -26.22 -44.84 -3.59
N PRO A 438 -26.56 -46.15 -3.60
CA PRO A 438 -27.92 -46.59 -3.37
C PRO A 438 -28.39 -46.20 -1.96
N ALA A 439 -29.66 -45.80 -1.87
CA ALA A 439 -30.35 -45.50 -0.62
C ALA A 439 -30.10 -46.61 0.41
N ALA A 440 -29.68 -46.25 1.62
CA ALA A 440 -29.52 -47.21 2.69
C ALA A 440 -30.93 -47.69 3.08
N ARG A 441 -31.18 -49.00 2.92
CA ARG A 441 -32.50 -49.61 3.13
C ARG A 441 -32.92 -49.68 4.59
#